data_AF-A0A8X6RHV5-F1
#
_entry.id   AF-A0A8X6RHV5-F1
#
_cell.length_a   1.000
_cell.length_b   1.000
_cell.length_c   1.000
_cell.angle_alpha   90.00
_cell.angle_beta   90.00
_cell.angle_gamma   90.00
#
_symmetry.space_group_name_H-M   'P 1'
#
loop_
_entity.id
_entity.type
_entity.pdbx_description
1 polymer ?
#
loop_
_entity_poly.entity_id
_entity_poly.type
_entity_poly.pdbx_seq_one_letter_code
_entity_poly.pdbx_strand_id
1 'polypeptide(L)'
;MSTKRTTATEVTAKLNLHLDSPVSMIIMRGHLHKQNIYGRALVPKPLVTDFNAKLRLQWSYIHKTWAIDKWEKVIWSDKMSFTLFTTAERVHVLKTSAQTPSSRQT
;
A
#
# COMPACT_ATOMS: atom_id res chain seq x y z
N MET A 1 2.85 -13.56 -10.39
CA MET A 1 3.19 -12.38 -9.56
C MET A 1 3.53 -12.84 -8.14
N SER A 2 4.81 -12.91 -7.78
CA SER A 2 5.24 -13.40 -6.45
C SER A 2 5.27 -12.24 -5.45
N THR A 3 4.16 -12.00 -4.74
CA THR A 3 4.14 -11.10 -3.58
C THR A 3 4.66 -11.84 -2.35
N LYS A 4 5.98 -12.00 -2.23
CA LYS A 4 6.57 -12.49 -0.98
C LYS A 4 6.56 -11.36 0.03
N ARG A 5 5.45 -11.26 0.78
CA ARG A 5 5.40 -10.53 2.05
C ARG A 5 6.17 -11.40 3.04
N THR A 6 7.34 -10.96 3.49
CA THR A 6 8.08 -11.69 4.50
C THR A 6 8.34 -10.76 5.67
N THR A 7 7.85 -11.17 6.83
CA THR A 7 7.98 -10.42 8.07
C THR A 7 9.33 -10.70 8.72
N ALA A 8 9.84 -9.76 9.53
CA ALA A 8 11.11 -9.96 10.24
C ALA A 8 11.08 -11.21 11.14
N THR A 9 9.90 -11.56 11.66
CA THR A 9 9.61 -12.81 12.38
C THR A 9 9.85 -14.04 11.51
N GLU A 10 9.28 -14.09 10.31
CA GLU A 10 9.46 -15.20 9.38
C GLU A 10 10.92 -15.33 8.91
N VAL A 11 11.60 -14.21 8.65
CA VAL A 11 13.02 -14.20 8.30
C VAL A 11 13.84 -14.80 9.45
N THR A 12 13.58 -14.36 10.68
CA THR A 12 14.29 -14.85 11.88
C THR A 12 14.03 -16.34 12.09
N ALA A 13 12.78 -16.78 11.98
CA ALA A 13 12.42 -18.19 12.14
C ALA A 13 13.10 -19.08 11.09
N LYS A 14 13.10 -18.68 9.81
CA LYS A 14 13.76 -19.43 8.74
C LYS A 14 15.27 -19.53 8.94
N LEU A 15 15.91 -18.46 9.40
CA LEU A 15 17.34 -18.48 9.67
C LEU A 15 17.70 -19.37 10.86
N ASN A 16 16.90 -19.32 11.92
CA ASN A 16 17.12 -20.14 13.12
C ASN A 16 16.97 -21.65 12.88
N LEU A 17 16.35 -22.09 11.77
CA LEU A 17 16.32 -23.51 11.39
C LEU A 17 17.68 -24.04 10.91
N HIS A 18 18.59 -23.15 10.52
CA HIS A 18 19.88 -23.51 9.93
C HIS A 18 21.07 -23.07 10.79
N LEU A 19 20.82 -22.59 12.01
CA LEU A 19 21.83 -22.08 12.93
C LEU A 19 21.88 -22.94 14.19
N ASP A 20 23.08 -23.28 14.66
CA ASP A 20 23.29 -23.98 15.93
C ASP A 20 22.94 -23.10 17.14
N SER A 21 22.97 -21.78 16.97
CA SER A 21 22.58 -20.80 17.98
C SER A 21 21.47 -19.89 17.45
N PRO A 22 20.28 -19.86 18.08
CA PRO A 22 19.17 -19.08 17.60
C PRO A 22 19.41 -17.59 17.81
N VAL A 23 19.13 -16.79 16.76
CA VAL A 23 19.25 -15.34 16.80
C VAL A 23 17.93 -14.71 17.21
N SER A 24 18.00 -13.66 18.03
CA SER A 24 16.82 -12.89 18.42
C SER A 24 16.34 -11.97 17.29
N MET A 25 15.03 -11.69 17.30
CA MET A 25 14.41 -10.81 16.31
C MET A 25 14.94 -9.37 16.35
N ILE A 26 15.41 -8.90 17.52
CA ILE A 26 15.99 -7.56 17.69
C ILE A 26 17.30 -7.46 16.92
N ILE A 27 18.16 -8.46 17.04
CA ILE A 27 19.44 -8.54 16.31
C ILE A 27 19.17 -8.62 14.81
N MET A 28 18.24 -9.48 14.39
CA MET A 28 17.86 -9.58 12.98
C MET A 28 17.33 -8.27 12.41
N ARG A 29 16.47 -7.56 13.15
CA ARG A 29 15.95 -6.25 12.73
C ARG A 29 17.07 -5.21 12.62
N GLY A 30 17.97 -5.16 13.60
CA GLY A 30 19.13 -4.28 13.55
C GLY A 30 20.04 -4.56 12.35
N HIS A 31 20.25 -5.84 12.03
CA HIS A 31 21.02 -6.24 10.85
C HIS A 31 20.33 -5.82 9.55
N LEU A 32 19.01 -6.04 9.42
CA LEU A 32 18.24 -5.58 8.26
C LEU A 32 18.35 -4.07 8.05
N HIS A 33 18.29 -3.28 9.13
CA HIS A 33 18.46 -1.82 9.04
C HIS A 33 19.89 -1.42 8.64
N LYS A 34 20.92 -2.13 9.11
CA LYS A 34 22.32 -1.92 8.65
C LYS A 34 22.48 -2.19 7.15
N GLN A 35 21.71 -3.12 6.60
CA GLN A 35 21.62 -3.41 5.17
C GLN A 35 20.62 -2.50 4.43
N ASN A 36 20.10 -1.45 5.08
CA ASN A 36 19.15 -0.49 4.54
C ASN A 36 17.79 -1.11 4.12
N ILE A 37 17.40 -2.21 4.75
CA ILE A 37 16.13 -2.92 4.51
C ILE A 37 15.11 -2.53 5.59
N TYR A 38 14.01 -1.92 5.17
CA TYR A 38 12.95 -1.44 6.06
C TYR A 38 11.58 -1.98 5.64
N GLY A 39 10.68 -2.15 6.62
CA GLY A 39 9.28 -2.40 6.34
C GLY A 39 8.63 -1.20 5.67
N ARG A 40 7.86 -1.43 4.60
CA ARG A 40 7.07 -0.40 3.91
C ARG A 40 5.64 -0.85 3.73
N ALA A 41 4.70 0.06 3.96
CA ALA A 41 3.31 -0.16 3.58
C ALA A 41 3.19 -0.14 2.06
N LEU A 42 2.55 -1.16 1.50
CA LEU A 42 2.29 -1.20 0.06
C LEU A 42 1.05 -0.35 -0.23
N VAL A 43 1.16 0.56 -1.20
CA VAL A 43 -0.01 1.27 -1.73
C VAL A 43 -0.84 0.27 -2.56
N PRO A 44 -2.15 0.14 -2.31
CA PRO A 44 -3.00 -0.74 -3.10
C PRO A 44 -2.99 -0.27 -4.56
N LYS A 45 -2.59 -1.16 -5.47
CA LYS A 45 -2.60 -0.91 -6.90
C LYS A 45 -3.81 -1.61 -7.51
N PRO A 46 -4.51 -0.99 -8.47
CA PRO A 46 -5.56 -1.69 -9.20
C PRO A 46 -4.97 -2.90 -9.90
N LEU A 47 -5.73 -3.99 -9.94
CA LEU A 47 -5.34 -5.18 -10.68
C LEU A 47 -5.37 -4.86 -12.17
N VAL A 48 -4.21 -4.97 -12.82
CA VAL A 48 -4.08 -4.82 -14.27
C VAL A 48 -3.86 -6.21 -14.85
N THR A 49 -4.77 -6.64 -15.72
CA THR A 49 -4.61 -7.91 -16.45
C THR A 49 -3.44 -7.82 -17.43
N ASP A 50 -2.83 -8.95 -17.77
CA ASP A 50 -1.70 -8.97 -18.72
C ASP A 50 -2.07 -8.36 -20.08
N PHE A 51 -3.33 -8.55 -20.50
CA PHE A 51 -3.88 -7.93 -21.70
C PHE A 51 -3.89 -6.39 -21.60
N ASN A 52 -4.44 -5.85 -20.50
CA ASN A 52 -4.48 -4.41 -20.27
C ASN A 52 -3.08 -3.81 -20.10
N ALA A 53 -2.15 -4.55 -19.52
CA ALA A 53 -0.75 -4.14 -19.39
C ALA A 53 -0.09 -3.97 -20.77
N LYS A 54 -0.30 -4.92 -21.69
CA LYS A 54 0.19 -4.84 -23.07
C LYS A 54 -0.39 -3.66 -23.82
N LEU A 55 -1.71 -3.43 -23.72
CA LEU A 55 -2.37 -2.29 -24.35
C LEU A 55 -1.83 -0.96 -23.84
N ARG A 56 -1.67 -0.81 -22.52
CA ARG A 56 -1.08 0.39 -21.90
C ARG A 56 0.36 0.62 -22.37
N LEU A 57 1.16 -0.45 -22.47
CA LEU A 57 2.54 -0.37 -22.94
C LEU A 57 2.60 0.08 -24.40
N GLN A 58 1.81 -0.53 -25.28
CA GLN A 58 1.73 -0.17 -26.69
C GLN A 58 1.26 1.28 -26.86
N TRP A 59 0.21 1.67 -26.16
CA TRP A 59 -0.30 3.04 -26.18
C TRP A 59 0.80 4.04 -25.77
N SER A 60 1.52 3.75 -24.68
CA SER A 60 2.62 4.59 -24.20
C SER A 60 3.75 4.72 -25.23
N TYR A 61 4.12 3.64 -25.92
CA TYR A 61 5.16 3.70 -26.96
C TYR A 61 4.73 4.54 -28.16
N ILE A 62 3.48 4.40 -28.62
CA ILE A 62 2.95 5.17 -29.76
C ILE A 62 2.94 6.68 -29.45
N HIS A 63 2.64 7.04 -28.20
CA HIS A 63 2.49 8.43 -27.78
C HIS A 63 3.76 9.02 -27.14
N LYS A 64 4.83 8.24 -26.98
CA LYS A 64 6.08 8.67 -26.34
C LYS A 64 6.73 9.88 -27.04
N THR A 65 6.63 9.93 -28.36
CA THR A 65 7.24 10.98 -29.20
C THR A 65 6.22 12.01 -29.69
N TRP A 66 5.02 12.04 -29.11
CA TRP A 66 4.06 13.08 -29.44
C TRP A 66 4.57 14.45 -29.01
N ALA A 67 4.55 15.38 -29.96
CA ALA A 67 4.84 16.78 -29.71
C ALA A 67 3.66 17.47 -28.98
N ILE A 68 3.96 18.61 -28.37
CA ILE A 68 3.02 19.34 -27.50
C ILE A 68 1.75 19.75 -28.27
N ASP A 69 1.90 20.14 -29.53
CA ASP A 69 0.80 20.52 -30.44
C ASP A 69 -0.23 19.39 -30.64
N LYS A 70 0.21 18.12 -30.54
CA LYS A 70 -0.69 16.97 -30.58
C LYS A 70 -1.42 16.78 -29.25
N TRP A 71 -0.73 16.97 -28.14
CA TRP A 71 -1.34 16.88 -26.80
C TRP A 71 -2.38 17.97 -26.56
N GLU A 72 -2.14 19.19 -27.04
CA GLU A 72 -3.09 20.32 -26.93
C GLU A 72 -4.43 20.08 -27.63
N LYS A 73 -4.43 19.23 -28.66
CA LYS A 73 -5.65 18.86 -29.40
C LYS A 73 -6.45 17.76 -28.71
N VAL A 74 -5.91 17.14 -27.64
CA VAL A 74 -6.61 16.06 -26.94
C VAL A 74 -7.55 16.63 -25.88
N ILE A 75 -8.84 16.37 -26.03
CA ILE A 75 -9.86 16.68 -25.02
C ILE A 75 -10.07 15.44 -24.16
N TRP A 76 -9.79 15.56 -22.86
CA TRP A 76 -9.98 14.50 -21.89
C TRP A 76 -11.33 14.63 -21.19
N SER A 77 -11.96 13.50 -20.89
CA SER A 77 -13.18 13.45 -20.08
C SER A 77 -13.05 12.32 -19.08
N ASP A 78 -13.39 12.60 -17.83
CA ASP A 78 -13.47 11.60 -16.76
C ASP A 78 -14.63 11.95 -15.83
N LYS A 79 -15.16 10.94 -15.13
CA LYS A 79 -16.24 11.09 -14.16
C LYS A 79 -15.71 10.76 -12.77
N MET A 80 -15.62 11.79 -11.93
CA MET A 80 -15.32 11.61 -10.51
C MET A 80 -16.61 11.65 -9.67
N SER A 81 -16.68 10.79 -8.66
CA SER A 81 -17.71 10.85 -7.62
C SER A 81 -17.22 11.70 -6.44
N PHE A 82 -18.00 12.70 -6.02
CA PHE A 82 -17.76 13.41 -4.76
C PHE A 82 -18.81 12.99 -3.73
N THR A 83 -18.41 12.84 -2.48
CA THR A 83 -19.31 12.53 -1.35
C THR A 83 -19.22 13.62 -0.31
N LEU A 84 -20.36 14.19 0.08
CA LEU A 84 -20.43 15.29 1.06
C LEU A 84 -20.09 14.86 2.50
N PHE A 85 -20.33 13.59 2.82
CA PHE A 85 -19.97 12.98 4.10
C PHE A 85 -19.14 11.73 3.83
N THR A 86 -17.92 11.68 4.38
CA THR A 86 -17.05 10.51 4.31
C THR A 86 -17.62 9.42 5.22
N THR A 87 -18.17 8.35 4.64
CA THR A 87 -18.56 7.14 5.40
C THR A 87 -17.36 6.30 5.85
N ALA A 88 -16.14 6.70 5.47
CA ALA A 88 -14.94 5.89 5.56
C ALA A 88 -13.79 6.52 6.37
N GLU A 89 -14.04 7.53 7.21
CA GLU A 89 -13.04 8.01 8.15
C GLU A 89 -13.18 7.33 9.52
N ARG A 90 -12.04 6.97 10.11
CA ARG A 90 -11.98 6.59 11.53
C ARG A 90 -12.36 7.81 12.36
N VAL A 91 -13.55 7.79 12.94
CA VAL A 91 -13.95 8.77 13.95
C VAL A 91 -13.13 8.51 15.22
N HIS A 92 -12.16 9.37 15.50
CA HIS A 92 -11.42 9.34 16.75
C HIS A 92 -12.27 10.00 17.86
N VAL A 93 -12.93 9.18 18.68
CA VAL A 93 -13.69 9.66 19.85
C VAL A 93 -12.80 9.59 21.09
N LEU A 94 -12.49 10.74 21.68
CA LEU A 94 -11.86 10.82 23.00
C LEU A 94 -12.94 10.66 24.07
N LYS A 95 -13.00 9.50 24.73
CA LYS A 95 -13.82 9.30 25.93
C LYS A 95 -13.01 9.74 27.14
N THR A 96 -13.45 10.80 27.81
CA THR A 96 -12.97 11.11 29.17
C THR A 96 -13.62 10.10 30.12
N SER A 97 -12.88 9.55 31.09
CA SER A 97 -13.32 8.46 32.00
C SER A 97 -14.51 8.81 32.92
N ALA A 98 -15.14 9.97 32.73
CA ALA A 98 -16.21 10.49 33.57
C ALA A 98 -17.61 10.46 32.92
N GLN A 99 -17.78 9.86 31.74
CA GLN A 99 -19.10 9.68 31.14
C GLN A 99 -19.67 8.30 31.46
N THR A 100 -20.50 8.24 32.52
CA THR A 100 -21.49 7.19 32.72
C THR A 100 -22.43 7.17 31.51
N PRO A 101 -22.77 6.00 30.92
CA PRO A 101 -23.71 5.95 29.82
C PRO A 101 -25.08 6.42 30.29
N SER A 102 -25.49 7.61 29.86
CA SER A 102 -26.90 8.02 29.91
C SER A 102 -27.65 7.16 28.91
N SER A 103 -28.48 6.27 29.44
CA SER A 103 -29.50 5.51 28.73
C SER A 103 -30.19 6.41 27.70
N ARG A 104 -30.20 6.02 26.43
CA ARG A 104 -31.25 6.46 25.50
C ARG A 104 -32.21 5.31 25.28
N GLN A 105 -33.45 5.61 25.65
CA GLN A 105 -34.66 4.83 25.49
C GLN A 105 -34.96 4.60 24.00
N THR A 106 -35.63 3.46 23.76
CA THR A 106 -36.50 3.04 22.64
C THR A 106 -36.33 3.73 21.29
#